data_AF-A0A399IUM5-F1
#
_entry.id   AF-A0A399IUM5-F1
#
_cell.length_a   1.000
_cell.length_b   1.000
_cell.length_c   1.000
_cell.angle_alpha   90.00
_cell.angle_beta   90.00
_cell.angle_gamma   90.00
#
_symmetry.space_group_name_H-M   'P 1'
#
loop_
_entity.id
_entity.type
_entity.pdbx_description
1 polymer ?
#
loop_
_entity_poly.entity_id
_entity_poly.type
_entity_poly.pdbx_seq_one_letter_code
_entity_poly.pdbx_strand_id
1 'polypeptide(L)'
;DAARQIDDLDRSRQEAQAALGPEVAVPRGLEALRDALMAVQRDPSDPDARQTEAERAAGLAARAAAGLPEGWRDLALAGLPEDALLADLAQRTLRAATRVEEAQNQLKDAEEALAEAGSAHGAVQAGGGTVTDDAIAQSRAARDTAWSEHVAMLEAESAARFAALMHTDDGLRARHAASAEARLHLANLAQQVHQAEHRATRRRADLEAAEAARAALAGEAAAIAARLGLAADSP
;
A
#
# COMPACT_ATOMS: atom_id res chain seq x y z
N ASP A 1 16.36 -102.11 -16.43
CA ASP A 1 16.23 -101.05 -17.45
C ASP A 1 14.99 -100.18 -17.31
N ALA A 2 13.77 -100.74 -17.19
CA ALA A 2 12.55 -99.93 -17.03
C ALA A 2 12.56 -98.95 -15.83
N ALA A 3 13.14 -99.35 -14.69
CA ALA A 3 13.20 -98.50 -13.50
C ALA A 3 14.12 -97.26 -13.68
N ARG A 4 15.21 -97.37 -14.45
CA ARG A 4 16.09 -96.23 -14.73
C ARG A 4 15.47 -95.25 -15.72
N GLN A 5 14.69 -95.77 -16.67
CA GLN A 5 13.93 -94.94 -17.61
C GLN A 5 12.84 -94.12 -16.92
N ILE A 6 12.21 -94.66 -15.87
CA ILE A 6 11.20 -93.93 -15.09
C ILE A 6 11.87 -92.81 -14.28
N ASP A 7 13.00 -93.09 -13.61
CA ASP A 7 13.77 -92.09 -12.85
C ASP A 7 14.31 -90.96 -13.74
N ASP A 8 14.79 -91.26 -14.95
CA ASP A 8 15.28 -90.23 -15.88
C ASP A 8 14.14 -89.39 -16.46
N LEU A 9 12.96 -89.97 -16.66
CA LEU A 9 11.76 -89.22 -17.08
C LEU A 9 11.28 -88.28 -15.97
N ASP A 10 11.26 -88.75 -14.72
CA ASP A 10 10.87 -87.94 -13.56
C ASP A 10 11.89 -86.82 -13.29
N ARG A 11 13.18 -87.08 -13.49
CA ARG A 11 14.22 -86.03 -13.40
C ARG A 11 14.04 -84.97 -14.49
N SER A 12 13.87 -85.38 -15.75
CA SER A 12 13.66 -84.41 -16.84
C SER A 12 12.37 -83.60 -16.65
N ARG A 13 11.33 -84.22 -16.07
CA ARG A 13 10.08 -83.55 -15.73
C ARG A 13 10.30 -82.51 -14.63
N GLN A 14 11.04 -82.84 -13.58
CA GLN A 14 11.36 -81.89 -12.50
C GLN A 14 12.23 -80.72 -12.98
N GLU A 15 13.21 -80.98 -13.86
CA GLU A 15 14.05 -79.94 -14.47
C GLU A 15 13.23 -79.00 -15.37
N ALA A 16 12.31 -79.55 -16.18
CA ALA A 16 11.40 -78.75 -16.99
C ALA A 16 10.45 -77.89 -16.12
N GLN A 17 9.98 -78.43 -15.00
CA GLN A 17 9.10 -77.73 -14.06
C GLN A 17 9.84 -76.61 -13.29
N ALA A 18 11.12 -76.81 -12.97
CA ALA A 18 11.96 -75.79 -12.36
C ALA A 18 12.31 -74.64 -13.33
N ALA A 19 12.47 -74.94 -14.63
CA ALA A 19 12.78 -73.93 -15.65
C ALA A 19 11.58 -73.04 -16.03
N LEU A 20 10.36 -73.56 -15.94
CA LEU A 20 9.13 -72.85 -16.35
C LEU A 20 8.51 -71.97 -15.26
N GLY A 21 9.05 -71.99 -14.04
CA GLY A 21 8.52 -71.24 -12.90
C GLY A 21 7.20 -71.83 -12.35
N PRO A 22 6.58 -71.21 -11.33
CA PRO A 22 5.37 -71.72 -10.71
C PRO A 22 4.24 -71.87 -11.74
N GLU A 23 3.55 -73.01 -11.70
CA GLU A 23 2.48 -73.34 -12.64
C GLU A 23 1.35 -72.30 -12.54
N VAL A 24 1.28 -71.42 -13.53
CA VAL A 24 0.21 -70.43 -13.65
C VAL A 24 -1.06 -71.17 -14.03
N ALA A 25 -2.10 -71.07 -13.18
CA ALA A 25 -3.37 -71.72 -13.43
C ALA A 25 -3.92 -71.33 -14.81
N VAL A 26 -4.14 -72.32 -15.68
CA VAL A 26 -4.70 -72.09 -17.01
C VAL A 26 -6.08 -71.43 -16.86
N PRO A 27 -6.32 -70.26 -17.47
CA PRO A 27 -7.61 -69.59 -17.37
C PRO A 27 -8.72 -70.51 -17.87
N ARG A 28 -9.69 -70.84 -17.01
CA ARG A 28 -10.83 -71.69 -17.38
C ARG A 28 -11.98 -70.82 -17.88
N GLY A 29 -12.34 -71.01 -19.15
CA GLY A 29 -13.40 -70.27 -19.82
C GLY A 29 -12.87 -69.25 -20.82
N LEU A 30 -13.66 -69.00 -21.87
CA LEU A 30 -13.30 -68.10 -22.98
C LEU A 30 -13.00 -66.67 -22.51
N GLU A 31 -13.70 -66.18 -21.49
CA GLU A 31 -13.52 -64.84 -20.93
C GLU A 31 -12.16 -64.71 -20.24
N ALA A 32 -11.82 -65.68 -19.38
CA ALA A 32 -10.54 -65.68 -18.67
C ALA A 32 -9.34 -65.85 -19.64
N LEU A 33 -9.52 -66.63 -20.71
CA LEU A 33 -8.52 -66.76 -21.78
C LEU A 33 -8.34 -65.44 -22.53
N ARG A 34 -9.44 -64.75 -22.85
CA ARG A 34 -9.41 -63.44 -23.52
C ARG A 34 -8.73 -62.38 -22.65
N ASP A 35 -9.01 -62.37 -21.35
CA ASP A 35 -8.42 -61.42 -20.42
C ASP A 35 -6.91 -61.64 -20.26
N ALA A 36 -6.46 -62.90 -20.20
CA ALA A 36 -5.04 -63.24 -20.20
C ALA A 36 -4.34 -62.82 -21.51
N LEU A 37 -5.01 -63.00 -22.66
CA LEU A 37 -4.46 -62.61 -23.96
C LEU A 37 -4.37 -61.08 -24.11
N MET A 38 -5.38 -60.35 -23.62
CA MET A 38 -5.35 -58.88 -23.55
C MET A 38 -4.27 -58.36 -22.60
N ALA A 39 -4.02 -59.06 -21.50
CA ALA A 39 -2.95 -58.70 -20.56
C ALA A 39 -1.56 -58.88 -21.17
N VAL A 40 -1.35 -59.94 -21.97
CA VAL A 40 -0.09 -60.16 -22.72
C VAL A 40 0.08 -59.15 -23.86
N GLN A 41 -1.00 -58.73 -24.51
CA GLN A 41 -0.96 -57.69 -25.55
C GLN A 41 -0.71 -56.27 -24.98
N ARG A 42 -0.98 -56.06 -23.69
CA ARG A 42 -0.62 -54.83 -22.96
C ARG A 42 0.79 -54.94 -22.38
N ASP A 43 1.78 -55.31 -23.18
CA ASP A 43 3.16 -55.36 -22.72
C ASP A 43 3.63 -53.92 -22.37
N PRO A 44 3.94 -53.60 -21.10
CA PRO A 44 4.51 -52.31 -20.71
C PRO A 44 5.90 -52.05 -21.32
N SER A 45 6.45 -53.02 -22.06
CA SER A 45 7.74 -53.01 -22.75
C SER A 45 7.64 -52.73 -24.24
N ASP A 46 6.43 -52.57 -24.81
CA ASP A 46 6.23 -52.31 -26.23
C ASP A 46 6.85 -50.94 -26.62
N PRO A 47 7.95 -50.94 -27.40
CA PRO A 47 8.64 -49.71 -27.77
C PRO A 47 7.77 -48.80 -28.64
N ASP A 48 6.86 -49.36 -29.46
CA ASP A 48 5.99 -48.59 -30.35
C ASP A 48 4.86 -47.91 -29.56
N ALA A 49 4.33 -48.58 -28.53
CA ALA A 49 3.37 -47.99 -27.60
C ALA A 49 4.00 -46.82 -26.83
N ARG A 50 5.25 -46.96 -26.36
CA ARG A 50 5.98 -45.87 -25.69
C ARG A 50 6.30 -44.71 -26.62
N GLN A 51 6.68 -45.01 -27.86
CA GLN A 51 6.93 -43.98 -28.87
C GLN A 51 5.65 -43.18 -29.14
N THR A 52 4.52 -43.87 -29.28
CA THR A 52 3.21 -43.23 -29.49
C THR A 52 2.79 -42.37 -28.29
N GLU A 53 3.04 -42.85 -27.06
CA GLU A 53 2.77 -42.10 -25.84
C GLU A 53 3.69 -40.87 -25.70
N ALA A 54 4.97 -41.00 -26.05
CA ALA A 54 5.94 -39.91 -26.05
C ALA A 54 5.58 -38.82 -27.08
N GLU A 55 5.16 -39.22 -28.29
CA GLU A 55 4.68 -38.30 -29.33
C GLU A 55 3.41 -37.58 -28.90
N ARG A 56 2.48 -38.29 -28.24
CA ARG A 56 1.27 -37.71 -27.68
C ARG A 56 1.58 -36.70 -26.57
N ALA A 57 2.48 -37.05 -25.65
CA ALA A 57 2.93 -36.17 -24.58
C ALA A 57 3.67 -34.93 -25.13
N ALA A 58 4.53 -35.12 -26.13
CA ALA A 58 5.22 -34.02 -26.82
C ALA A 58 4.22 -33.09 -27.53
N GLY A 59 3.19 -33.64 -28.17
CA GLY A 59 2.11 -32.87 -28.80
C GLY A 59 1.29 -32.08 -27.78
N LEU A 60 0.99 -32.65 -26.61
CA LEU A 60 0.32 -31.93 -25.52
C LEU A 60 1.20 -30.82 -24.95
N ALA A 61 2.49 -31.09 -24.73
CA ALA A 61 3.45 -30.11 -24.26
C ALA A 61 3.65 -28.96 -25.26
N ALA A 62 3.70 -29.25 -26.56
CA ALA A 62 3.80 -28.24 -27.60
C ALA A 62 2.55 -27.34 -27.66
N ARG A 63 1.35 -27.92 -27.52
CA ARG A 63 0.10 -27.15 -27.43
C ARG A 63 0.03 -26.30 -26.17
N ALA A 64 0.46 -26.83 -25.03
CA ALA A 64 0.54 -26.08 -23.78
C ALA A 64 1.55 -24.93 -23.87
N ALA A 65 2.67 -25.15 -24.56
CA ALA A 65 3.70 -24.13 -24.77
C ALA A 65 3.37 -23.11 -25.86
N ALA A 66 2.40 -23.37 -26.74
CA ALA A 66 2.08 -22.49 -27.87
C ALA A 66 1.53 -21.12 -27.45
N GLY A 67 1.01 -20.99 -26.22
CA GLY A 67 0.52 -19.72 -25.66
C GLY A 67 1.51 -19.03 -24.72
N LEU A 68 2.70 -19.59 -24.51
CA LEU A 68 3.68 -19.04 -23.58
C LEU A 68 4.53 -17.96 -24.26
N PRO A 69 4.98 -16.94 -23.51
CA PRO A 69 5.84 -15.89 -24.04
C PRO A 69 7.19 -16.45 -24.49
N GLU A 70 7.84 -15.70 -25.39
CA GLU A 70 9.20 -16.02 -25.82
C GLU A 70 10.15 -16.03 -24.61
N GLY A 71 10.99 -17.06 -24.46
CA GLY A 71 11.85 -17.22 -23.27
C GLY A 71 11.20 -17.88 -22.05
N TRP A 72 9.96 -18.40 -22.16
CA TRP A 72 9.26 -19.06 -21.03
C TRP A 72 10.05 -20.20 -20.35
N ARG A 73 10.93 -20.89 -21.09
CA ARG A 73 11.76 -21.95 -20.51
C ARG A 73 12.76 -21.39 -19.51
N ASP A 74 13.38 -20.25 -19.82
CA ASP A 74 14.31 -19.56 -18.94
C ASP A 74 13.56 -18.99 -17.73
N LEU A 75 12.32 -18.53 -17.92
CA LEU A 75 11.43 -18.09 -16.84
C LEU A 75 11.04 -19.24 -15.90
N ALA A 76 10.70 -20.40 -16.45
CA ALA A 76 10.38 -21.58 -15.67
C ALA A 76 11.61 -22.09 -14.88
N LEU A 77 12.80 -22.00 -15.46
CA LEU A 77 14.07 -22.34 -14.81
C LEU A 77 14.48 -21.33 -13.73
N ALA A 78 14.15 -20.04 -13.91
CA ALA A 78 14.39 -18.99 -12.92
C ALA A 78 13.44 -19.05 -11.71
N GLY A 79 12.40 -19.88 -11.78
CA GLY A 79 11.38 -20.05 -10.76
C GLY A 79 10.27 -19.00 -10.87
N LEU A 80 9.04 -19.47 -11.06
CA LEU A 80 7.86 -18.62 -10.99
C LEU A 80 7.71 -18.07 -9.56
N PRO A 81 7.27 -16.80 -9.39
CA PRO A 81 6.95 -16.27 -8.08
C PRO A 81 5.85 -17.14 -7.44
N GLU A 82 5.95 -17.33 -6.13
CA GLU A 82 4.94 -18.07 -5.37
C GLU A 82 3.59 -17.34 -5.42
N ASP A 83 2.49 -18.08 -5.56
CA ASP A 83 1.13 -17.53 -5.57
C ASP A 83 0.84 -16.68 -4.31
N ALA A 84 1.41 -17.09 -3.16
CA ALA A 84 1.29 -16.36 -1.90
C ALA A 84 1.91 -14.95 -1.99
N LEU A 85 3.02 -14.78 -2.70
CA LEU A 85 3.69 -13.50 -2.89
C LEU A 85 2.88 -12.58 -3.80
N LEU A 86 2.28 -13.11 -4.87
CA LEU A 86 1.41 -12.35 -5.76
C LEU A 86 0.13 -11.90 -5.05
N ALA A 87 -0.47 -12.79 -4.25
CA ALA A 87 -1.66 -12.47 -3.46
C ALA A 87 -1.38 -11.40 -2.39
N ASP A 88 -0.23 -11.49 -1.70
CA ASP A 88 0.19 -10.46 -0.74
C ASP A 88 0.41 -9.10 -1.40
N LEU A 89 1.12 -9.07 -2.54
CA LEU A 89 1.35 -7.84 -3.29
C LEU A 89 0.04 -7.21 -3.76
N ALA A 90 -0.89 -8.00 -4.28
CA ALA A 90 -2.22 -7.53 -4.68
C ALA A 90 -2.98 -6.91 -3.49
N GLN A 91 -2.98 -7.57 -2.33
CA GLN A 91 -3.60 -7.02 -1.12
C GLN A 91 -2.92 -5.73 -0.64
N ARG A 92 -1.57 -5.69 -0.62
CA ARG A 92 -0.81 -4.49 -0.23
C ARG A 92 -1.10 -3.33 -1.16
N THR A 93 -1.21 -3.58 -2.46
CA THR A 93 -1.54 -2.57 -3.48
C THR A 93 -2.94 -2.00 -3.29
N LEU A 94 -3.94 -2.87 -3.06
CA LEU A 94 -5.31 -2.43 -2.76
C LEU A 94 -5.36 -1.58 -1.48
N ARG A 95 -4.71 -2.05 -0.40
CA ARG A 95 -4.63 -1.29 0.86
C ARG A 95 -3.93 0.05 0.69
N ALA A 96 -2.88 0.12 -0.13
CA ALA A 96 -2.18 1.37 -0.41
C ALA A 96 -3.08 2.35 -1.18
N ALA A 97 -3.87 1.87 -2.15
CA ALA A 97 -4.84 2.72 -2.86
C ALA A 97 -5.89 3.31 -1.91
N THR A 98 -6.48 2.49 -1.04
CA THR A 98 -7.43 2.95 0.00
C THR A 98 -6.78 3.95 0.94
N ARG A 99 -5.55 3.71 1.39
CA ARG A 99 -4.83 4.66 2.26
C ARG A 99 -4.56 6.00 1.61
N VAL A 100 -4.27 6.03 0.30
CA VAL A 100 -4.11 7.30 -0.43
C VAL A 100 -5.44 8.05 -0.45
N GLU A 101 -6.54 7.39 -0.77
CA GLU A 101 -7.88 8.02 -0.76
C GLU A 101 -8.26 8.54 0.63
N GLU A 102 -8.03 7.74 1.68
CA GLU A 102 -8.24 8.16 3.06
C GLU A 102 -7.37 9.37 3.44
N ALA A 103 -6.09 9.38 3.06
CA ALA A 103 -5.19 10.49 3.34
C ALA A 103 -5.59 11.77 2.58
N GLN A 104 -6.06 11.63 1.33
CA GLN A 104 -6.60 12.75 0.55
C GLN A 104 -7.83 13.37 1.22
N ASN A 105 -8.78 12.55 1.66
CA ASN A 105 -9.97 13.02 2.38
C ASN A 105 -9.58 13.70 3.70
N GLN A 106 -8.67 13.11 4.48
CA GLN A 106 -8.19 13.70 5.73
C GLN A 106 -7.46 15.03 5.53
N LEU A 107 -6.70 15.18 4.43
CA LEU A 107 -6.06 16.45 4.07
C LEU A 107 -7.12 17.50 3.73
N LYS A 108 -8.11 17.13 2.91
CA LYS A 108 -9.22 18.03 2.54
C LYS A 108 -9.96 18.54 3.77
N ASP A 109 -10.36 17.64 4.67
CA ASP A 109 -11.04 18.01 5.92
C ASP A 109 -10.18 18.95 6.78
N ALA A 110 -8.86 18.72 6.82
CA ALA A 110 -7.93 19.58 7.57
C ALA A 110 -7.75 20.97 6.94
N GLU A 111 -7.73 21.05 5.60
CA GLU A 111 -7.66 22.32 4.86
C GLU A 111 -8.95 23.13 4.99
N GLU A 112 -10.11 22.47 4.96
CA GLU A 112 -11.41 23.11 5.23
C GLU A 112 -11.47 23.68 6.65
N ALA A 113 -11.04 22.91 7.66
CA ALA A 113 -10.96 23.39 9.05
C ALA A 113 -9.98 24.56 9.23
N LEU A 114 -8.87 24.58 8.47
CA LEU A 114 -7.94 25.71 8.47
C LEU A 114 -8.57 26.96 7.85
N ALA A 115 -9.28 26.82 6.73
CA ALA A 115 -9.99 27.91 6.09
C ALA A 115 -11.08 28.50 6.99
N GLU A 116 -11.83 27.64 7.69
CA GLU A 116 -12.84 28.06 8.67
C GLU A 116 -12.22 28.81 9.84
N ALA A 117 -11.17 28.27 10.46
CA ALA A 117 -10.46 28.92 11.56
C ALA A 117 -9.88 30.29 11.12
N GLY A 118 -9.28 30.35 9.93
CA GLY A 118 -8.73 31.57 9.35
C GLY A 118 -9.82 32.61 9.09
N SER A 119 -10.99 32.19 8.59
CA SER A 119 -12.14 33.07 8.36
C SER A 119 -12.70 33.62 9.66
N ALA A 120 -12.85 32.78 10.69
CA ALA A 120 -13.31 33.21 12.01
C ALA A 120 -12.34 34.21 12.66
N HIS A 121 -11.03 33.94 12.62
CA HIS A 121 -10.01 34.86 13.09
C HIS A 121 -10.04 36.19 12.33
N GLY A 122 -10.09 36.14 11.00
CA GLY A 122 -10.15 37.33 10.14
C GLY A 122 -11.39 38.19 10.37
N ALA A 123 -12.56 37.58 10.58
CA ALA A 123 -13.80 38.28 10.87
C ALA A 123 -13.73 39.09 12.18
N VAL A 124 -13.17 38.50 13.24
CA VAL A 124 -13.00 39.18 14.53
C VAL A 124 -11.95 40.28 14.45
N GLN A 125 -10.86 40.04 13.72
CA GLN A 125 -9.80 41.03 13.53
C GLN A 125 -10.29 42.26 12.73
N ALA A 126 -11.03 42.05 11.64
CA ALA A 126 -11.58 43.11 10.80
C ALA A 126 -12.64 43.97 11.53
N GLY A 127 -13.31 43.40 12.53
CA GLY A 127 -14.29 44.12 13.35
C GLY A 127 -13.69 45.26 14.21
N GLY A 128 -12.36 45.38 14.31
CA GLY A 128 -11.70 46.53 14.92
C GLY A 128 -11.98 46.75 16.42
N GLY A 129 -12.56 45.76 17.10
CA GLY A 129 -13.06 45.89 18.48
C GLY A 129 -12.01 45.75 19.59
N THR A 130 -10.73 45.62 19.25
CA THR A 130 -9.66 45.42 20.25
C THR A 130 -8.63 46.54 20.20
N VAL A 131 -8.33 47.12 21.37
CA VAL A 131 -7.15 47.97 21.54
C VAL A 131 -6.00 47.08 21.99
N THR A 132 -4.87 47.14 21.27
CA THR A 132 -3.67 46.35 21.55
C THR A 132 -2.81 47.02 22.64
N ASP A 133 -1.91 46.25 23.25
CA ASP A 133 -0.95 46.77 24.21
C ASP A 133 0.02 47.77 23.57
N ASP A 134 0.40 47.54 22.31
CA ASP A 134 1.24 48.47 21.53
C ASP A 134 0.56 49.83 21.31
N ALA A 135 -0.75 49.85 21.04
CA ALA A 135 -1.50 51.10 20.91
C ALA A 135 -1.52 51.90 22.22
N ILE A 136 -1.59 51.21 23.37
CA ILE A 136 -1.47 51.84 24.68
C ILE A 136 -0.05 52.36 24.93
N ALA A 137 0.97 51.59 24.57
CA ALA A 137 2.36 52.01 24.72
C ALA A 137 2.68 53.27 23.89
N GLN A 138 2.22 53.31 22.64
CA GLN A 138 2.39 54.46 21.74
C GLN A 138 1.67 55.70 22.26
N SER A 139 0.42 55.54 22.72
CA SER A 139 -0.35 56.63 23.33
C SER A 139 0.32 57.24 24.56
N ARG A 140 0.85 56.39 25.46
CA ARG A 140 1.60 56.83 26.64
C ARG A 140 2.87 57.58 26.26
N ALA A 141 3.64 57.04 25.31
CA ALA A 141 4.85 57.70 24.83
C ALA A 141 4.57 59.10 24.23
N ALA A 142 3.48 59.24 23.46
CA ALA A 142 3.07 60.52 22.90
C ALA A 142 2.68 61.53 24.00
N ARG A 143 1.91 61.08 25.00
CA ARG A 143 1.54 61.89 26.19
C ARG A 143 2.78 62.33 26.97
N ASP A 144 3.71 61.43 27.23
CA ASP A 144 4.91 61.70 28.04
C ASP A 144 5.89 62.64 27.29
N THR A 145 5.95 62.53 25.96
CA THR A 145 6.68 63.48 25.10
C THR A 145 6.07 64.88 25.21
N ALA A 146 4.74 65.00 25.06
CA ALA A 146 4.07 66.29 25.17
C ALA A 146 4.16 66.91 26.57
N TRP A 147 4.18 66.09 27.62
CA TRP A 147 4.46 66.55 28.99
C TRP A 147 5.85 67.16 29.11
N SER A 148 6.87 66.46 28.61
CA SER A 148 8.25 66.92 28.64
C SER A 148 8.42 68.25 27.89
N GLU A 149 7.76 68.38 26.74
CA GLU A 149 7.73 69.63 25.96
C GLU A 149 7.02 70.77 26.71
N HIS A 150 5.88 70.49 27.35
CA HIS A 150 5.17 71.49 28.16
C HIS A 150 6.02 71.98 29.34
N VAL A 151 6.68 71.08 30.07
CA VAL A 151 7.54 71.46 31.20
C VAL A 151 8.70 72.35 30.76
N ALA A 152 9.22 72.15 29.54
CA ALA A 152 10.31 72.97 29.00
C ALA A 152 9.87 74.39 28.59
N MET A 153 8.64 74.56 28.10
CA MET A 153 8.16 75.83 27.53
C MET A 153 7.21 76.60 28.47
N LEU A 154 6.41 75.91 29.27
CA LEU A 154 5.38 76.43 30.17
C LEU A 154 4.31 77.31 29.49
N GLU A 155 4.09 77.09 28.19
CA GLU A 155 3.12 77.85 27.40
C GLU A 155 1.71 77.25 27.45
N ALA A 156 0.69 78.09 27.36
CA ALA A 156 -0.72 77.66 27.39
C ALA A 156 -1.07 76.67 26.26
N GLU A 157 -0.50 76.85 25.06
CA GLU A 157 -0.72 75.95 23.93
C GLU A 157 -0.13 74.55 24.18
N SER A 158 1.09 74.49 24.73
CA SER A 158 1.73 73.23 25.10
C SER A 158 0.96 72.49 26.20
N ALA A 159 0.38 73.22 27.15
CA ALA A 159 -0.50 72.66 28.19
C ALA A 159 -1.78 72.06 27.60
N ALA A 160 -2.42 72.77 26.66
CA ALA A 160 -3.64 72.31 25.99
C ALA A 160 -3.39 71.03 25.18
N ARG A 161 -2.27 70.94 24.46
CA ARG A 161 -1.87 69.74 23.71
C ARG A 161 -1.61 68.54 24.64
N PHE A 162 -0.91 68.76 25.75
CA PHE A 162 -0.72 67.71 26.76
C PHE A 162 -2.06 67.21 27.30
N ALA A 163 -2.96 68.12 27.69
CA ALA A 163 -4.29 67.76 28.20
C ALA A 163 -5.11 66.95 27.18
N ALA A 164 -5.07 67.31 25.89
CA ALA A 164 -5.75 66.56 24.83
C ALA A 164 -5.20 65.13 24.66
N LEU A 165 -3.87 64.98 24.69
CA LEU A 165 -3.22 63.66 24.63
C LEU A 165 -3.50 62.82 25.87
N MET A 166 -3.54 63.44 27.06
CA MET A 166 -3.93 62.77 28.30
C MET A 166 -5.37 62.22 28.20
N HIS A 167 -6.30 63.04 27.71
CA HIS A 167 -7.70 62.62 27.55
C HIS A 167 -7.86 61.50 26.52
N THR A 168 -7.08 61.56 25.44
CA THR A 168 -7.03 60.51 24.41
C THR A 168 -6.48 59.20 24.99
N ASP A 169 -5.40 59.28 25.78
CA ASP A 169 -4.78 58.14 26.45
C ASP A 169 -5.71 57.50 27.48
N ASP A 170 -6.41 58.30 28.28
CA ASP A 170 -7.44 57.81 29.22
C ASP A 170 -8.57 57.09 28.46
N GLY A 171 -9.05 57.66 27.37
CA GLY A 171 -10.07 57.04 26.51
C GLY A 171 -9.60 55.75 25.84
N LEU A 172 -8.33 55.66 25.43
CA LEU A 172 -7.73 54.43 24.92
C LEU A 172 -7.60 53.37 26.01
N ARG A 173 -7.12 53.73 27.22
CA ARG A 173 -7.04 52.82 28.36
C ARG A 173 -8.41 52.27 28.79
N ALA A 174 -9.44 53.11 28.80
CA ALA A 174 -10.81 52.67 29.10
C ALA A 174 -11.32 51.65 28.06
N ARG A 175 -11.12 51.92 26.76
CA ARG A 175 -11.48 50.97 25.69
C ARG A 175 -10.66 49.68 25.75
N HIS A 176 -9.37 49.78 26.08
CA HIS A 176 -8.50 48.62 26.26
C HIS A 176 -8.95 47.75 27.45
N ALA A 177 -9.34 48.35 28.57
CA ALA A 177 -9.91 47.61 29.69
C ALA A 177 -11.22 46.92 29.29
N ALA A 178 -12.09 47.61 28.53
CA ALA A 178 -13.36 47.06 28.04
C ALA A 178 -13.19 45.95 26.98
N SER A 179 -12.08 45.91 26.24
CA SER A 179 -11.85 44.93 25.17
C SER A 179 -11.05 43.69 25.62
N ALA A 180 -10.90 43.43 26.92
CA ALA A 180 -10.11 42.31 27.42
C ALA A 180 -10.63 40.94 26.95
N GLU A 181 -11.95 40.73 27.01
CA GLU A 181 -12.59 39.49 26.55
C GLU A 181 -12.41 39.30 25.03
N ALA A 182 -12.56 40.38 24.25
CA ALA A 182 -12.36 40.35 22.81
C ALA A 182 -10.91 40.02 22.44
N ARG A 183 -9.91 40.51 23.19
CA ARG A 183 -8.50 40.13 23.01
C ARG A 183 -8.24 38.66 23.34
N LEU A 184 -8.81 38.15 24.43
CA LEU A 184 -8.69 36.73 24.78
C LEU A 184 -9.33 35.84 23.71
N HIS A 185 -10.50 36.24 23.21
CA HIS A 185 -11.17 35.54 22.12
C HIS A 185 -10.32 35.54 20.84
N LEU A 186 -9.75 36.69 20.45
CA LEU A 186 -8.86 36.80 19.30
C LEU A 186 -7.61 35.92 19.45
N ALA A 187 -6.99 35.91 20.64
CA ALA A 187 -5.84 35.05 20.92
C ALA A 187 -6.19 33.55 20.83
N ASN A 188 -7.37 33.15 21.33
CA ASN A 188 -7.86 31.78 21.21
C ASN A 188 -8.08 31.38 19.75
N LEU A 189 -8.66 32.27 18.93
CA LEU A 189 -8.84 32.04 17.50
C LEU A 189 -7.49 31.91 16.78
N ALA A 190 -6.52 32.76 17.11
CA ALA A 190 -5.16 32.65 16.55
C ALA A 190 -4.51 31.30 16.90
N GLN A 191 -4.69 30.81 18.13
CA GLN A 191 -4.23 29.49 18.54
C GLN A 191 -4.94 28.36 17.75
N GLN A 192 -6.24 28.50 17.49
CA GLN A 192 -6.99 27.52 16.68
C GLN A 192 -6.50 27.47 15.23
N VAL A 193 -6.22 28.63 14.62
CA VAL A 193 -5.59 28.71 13.30
C VAL A 193 -4.27 27.97 13.30
N HIS A 194 -3.39 28.28 14.26
CA HIS A 194 -2.08 27.63 14.36
C HIS A 194 -2.18 26.10 14.51
N GLN A 195 -3.13 25.61 15.32
CA GLN A 195 -3.37 24.18 15.45
C GLN A 195 -3.90 23.55 14.16
N ALA A 196 -4.77 24.25 13.43
CA ALA A 196 -5.29 23.78 12.15
C ALA A 196 -4.19 23.72 11.08
N GLU A 197 -3.28 24.70 11.03
CA GLU A 197 -2.11 24.71 10.15
C GLU A 197 -1.21 23.50 10.38
N HIS A 198 -0.88 23.19 11.65
CA HIS A 198 -0.10 22.00 12.00
C HIS A 198 -0.79 20.71 11.58
N ARG A 199 -2.12 20.62 11.78
CA ARG A 199 -2.90 19.45 11.35
C ARG A 199 -2.85 19.30 9.83
N ALA A 200 -3.09 20.35 9.07
CA ALA A 200 -3.05 20.32 7.60
C ALA A 200 -1.65 19.94 7.09
N THR A 201 -0.60 20.51 7.67
CA THR A 201 0.80 20.17 7.34
C THR A 201 1.09 18.70 7.57
N ARG A 202 0.66 18.15 8.71
CA ARG A 202 0.83 16.72 9.01
C ARG A 202 0.05 15.84 8.02
N ARG A 203 -1.20 16.20 7.69
CA ARG A 203 -1.99 15.43 6.71
C ARG A 203 -1.42 15.46 5.30
N ARG A 204 -0.77 16.55 4.92
CA ARG A 204 -0.05 16.63 3.65
C ARG A 204 1.15 15.66 3.64
N ALA A 205 1.93 15.62 4.72
CA ALA A 205 3.00 14.65 4.85
C ALA A 205 2.50 13.19 4.89
N ASP A 206 1.35 12.94 5.53
CA ASP A 206 0.70 11.61 5.54
C ASP A 206 0.31 11.17 4.11
N LEU A 207 -0.23 12.10 3.31
CA LEU A 207 -0.57 11.85 1.91
C LEU A 207 0.67 11.55 1.06
N GLU A 208 1.71 12.38 1.15
CA GLU A 208 2.98 12.17 0.45
C GLU A 208 3.59 10.80 0.79
N ALA A 209 3.55 10.40 2.06
CA ALA A 209 4.03 9.09 2.49
C ALA A 209 3.18 7.94 1.92
N ALA A 210 1.85 8.10 1.86
CA ALA A 210 0.95 7.11 1.27
C ALA A 210 1.19 6.96 -0.24
N GLU A 211 1.39 8.06 -0.96
CA GLU A 211 1.71 8.06 -2.39
C GLU A 211 3.07 7.41 -2.67
N ALA A 212 4.09 7.72 -1.85
CA ALA A 212 5.41 7.09 -1.95
C ALA A 212 5.34 5.58 -1.71
N ALA A 213 4.56 5.13 -0.71
CA ALA A 213 4.34 3.71 -0.46
C ALA A 213 3.62 3.02 -1.63
N ARG A 214 2.63 3.67 -2.25
CA ARG A 214 1.95 3.16 -3.45
C ARG A 214 2.91 3.05 -4.63
N ALA A 215 3.76 4.06 -4.84
CA ALA A 215 4.75 4.05 -5.92
C ALA A 215 5.80 2.94 -5.72
N ALA A 216 6.24 2.69 -4.48
CA ALA A 216 7.15 1.59 -4.16
C ALA A 216 6.53 0.22 -4.51
N LEU A 217 5.26 0.01 -4.17
CA LEU A 217 4.52 -1.21 -4.52
C LEU A 217 4.35 -1.38 -6.04
N ALA A 218 4.10 -0.28 -6.77
CA ALA A 218 4.07 -0.31 -8.23
C ALA A 218 5.44 -0.70 -8.81
N GLY A 219 6.53 -0.24 -8.20
CA GLY A 219 7.88 -0.67 -8.55
C GLY A 219 8.15 -2.16 -8.28
N GLU A 220 7.69 -2.68 -7.13
CA GLU A 220 7.74 -4.12 -6.82
C GLU A 220 6.96 -4.94 -7.86
N ALA A 221 5.75 -4.51 -8.22
CA ALA A 221 4.92 -5.16 -9.23
C ALA A 221 5.56 -5.14 -10.62
N ALA A 222 6.11 -4.00 -11.05
CA ALA A 222 6.81 -3.87 -12.32
C ALA A 222 8.05 -4.76 -12.40
N ALA A 223 8.80 -4.91 -11.29
CA ALA A 223 9.95 -5.80 -11.23
C ALA A 223 9.54 -7.27 -11.38
N ILE A 224 8.41 -7.69 -10.80
CA ILE A 224 7.86 -9.04 -10.97
C ILE A 224 7.35 -9.24 -12.40
N ALA A 225 6.63 -8.27 -12.97
CA ALA A 225 6.16 -8.33 -14.35
C ALA A 225 7.33 -8.46 -15.34
N ALA A 226 8.38 -7.65 -15.18
CA ALA A 226 9.59 -7.73 -15.98
C ALA A 226 10.30 -9.09 -15.84
N ARG A 227 10.37 -9.64 -14.61
CA ARG A 227 10.87 -10.99 -14.37
C ARG A 227 10.06 -12.07 -15.05
N LEU A 228 8.78 -11.83 -15.35
CA LEU A 228 7.89 -12.77 -16.04
C LEU A 228 7.83 -12.53 -17.56
N GLY A 229 8.64 -11.60 -18.09
CA GLY A 229 8.58 -11.21 -19.51
C GLY A 229 7.27 -10.51 -19.89
N LEU A 230 6.51 -10.03 -18.91
CA LEU A 230 5.30 -9.24 -19.12
C LEU A 230 5.70 -7.77 -19.31
N ALA A 231 4.92 -7.04 -20.11
CA ALA A 231 5.11 -5.60 -20.23
C ALA A 231 4.82 -4.96 -18.86
N ALA A 232 5.49 -3.83 -18.56
CA ALA A 232 5.28 -3.11 -17.29
C ALA A 232 3.82 -2.65 -17.08
N ASP A 233 3.05 -2.55 -18.17
CA ASP A 233 1.62 -2.19 -18.20
C ASP A 233 0.70 -3.38 -18.55
N SER A 234 1.20 -4.62 -18.50
CA SER A 234 0.34 -5.79 -18.62
C SER A 234 -0.58 -5.88 -17.39
N PRO A 235 -1.92 -6.00 -17.59
CA PRO A 235 -2.91 -5.95 -16.51
C PRO A 235 -2.74 -7.06 -15.48
#